data_AF-A0A9X2XQ07-F1
#
_entry.id   AF-A0A9X2XQ07-F1
#
_cell.length_a   1.000
_cell.length_b   1.000
_cell.length_c   1.000
_cell.angle_alpha   90.00
_cell.angle_beta   90.00
_cell.angle_gamma   90.00
#
_symmetry.space_group_name_H-M   'P 1'
#
loop_
_entity.id
_entity.type
_entity.pdbx_description
1 polymer ?
#
loop_
_entity_poly.entity_id
_entity_poly.type
_entity_poly.pdbx_seq_one_letter_code
_entity_poly.pdbx_strand_id
1 'polypeptide(L)'
;MKVQLQTIFRFFRLQKNQYNKQSTIHLSHETVSLVIARMNSIMELEQPYLHVGYSIKNLADELKIPSYQLSAILNRELSKNFNNYINQFRVTYFKELVKNGMANNLNLKGLSEQCGFNNRNSFTAAFKKFTGEKPSEYLRRYLCNHQTSKIDFIN
;
A
#
# COMPACT_ATOMS: atom_id res chain seq x y z
N MET A 1 26.41 17.37 -24.38
CA MET A 1 25.30 17.65 -23.43
C MET A 1 24.72 16.45 -22.67
N LYS A 2 24.90 15.17 -23.08
CA LYS A 2 24.30 14.01 -22.35
C LYS A 2 25.07 13.50 -21.11
N VAL A 3 26.35 13.88 -20.95
CA VAL A 3 27.21 13.34 -19.87
C VAL A 3 26.94 14.01 -18.52
N GLN A 4 26.56 15.29 -18.49
CA GLN A 4 26.31 16.03 -17.22
C GLN A 4 25.06 15.55 -16.47
N LEU A 5 24.01 15.10 -17.17
CA LEU A 5 22.77 14.62 -16.54
C LEU A 5 22.97 13.26 -15.82
N GLN A 6 23.76 12.34 -16.39
CA GLN A 6 24.07 11.08 -15.72
C GLN A 6 24.90 11.30 -14.45
N THR A 7 25.79 12.29 -14.46
CA THR A 7 26.58 12.69 -13.29
C THR A 7 25.71 13.32 -12.20
N ILE A 8 24.73 14.15 -12.56
CA ILE A 8 23.77 14.73 -11.60
C ILE A 8 22.89 13.63 -10.98
N PHE A 9 22.37 12.70 -11.78
CA PHE A 9 21.62 11.55 -11.25
C PHE A 9 22.48 10.63 -10.38
N ARG A 10 23.75 10.42 -10.74
CA ARG A 10 24.72 9.67 -9.92
C ARG A 10 25.03 10.42 -8.64
N PHE A 11 25.16 11.74 -8.66
CA PHE A 11 25.38 12.59 -7.50
C PHE A 11 24.18 12.60 -6.55
N PHE A 12 22.95 12.73 -7.06
CA PHE A 12 21.72 12.57 -6.27
C PHE A 12 21.60 11.14 -5.71
N ARG A 13 21.97 10.11 -6.49
CA ARG A 13 22.00 8.71 -6.02
C ARG A 13 23.06 8.49 -4.94
N LEU A 14 24.20 9.16 -5.02
CA LEU A 14 25.28 9.11 -4.04
C LEU A 14 24.93 9.89 -2.75
N GLN A 15 24.31 11.07 -2.86
CA GLN A 15 23.79 11.81 -1.69
C GLN A 15 22.67 11.04 -0.98
N LYS A 16 21.77 10.39 -1.73
CA LYS A 16 20.73 9.52 -1.16
C LYS A 16 21.32 8.32 -0.41
N ASN A 17 22.48 7.82 -0.86
CA ASN A 17 23.24 6.77 -0.16
C ASN A 17 24.02 7.28 1.05
N GLN A 18 24.50 8.53 1.04
CA GLN A 18 25.15 9.16 2.19
C GLN A 18 24.15 9.47 3.33
N TYR A 19 22.92 9.89 3.00
CA TYR A 19 21.84 10.05 3.99
C TYR A 19 21.40 8.72 4.63
N ASN A 20 21.57 7.59 3.93
CA ASN A 20 21.31 6.25 4.46
C ASN A 20 22.41 5.74 5.42
N LYS A 21 23.54 6.45 5.57
CA LYS A 21 24.70 5.99 6.33
C LYS A 21 24.73 6.46 7.80
N GLN A 22 23.80 7.33 8.24
CA GLN A 22 23.87 7.98 9.57
C GLN A 22 22.68 7.73 10.52
N SER A 23 22.02 6.58 10.44
CA SER A 23 21.17 6.12 11.55
C SER A 23 21.30 4.61 11.73
N THR A 24 22.39 4.21 12.36
CA THR A 24 22.42 2.98 13.15
C THR A 24 21.42 3.17 14.29
N ILE A 25 20.14 3.01 13.99
CA ILE A 25 19.09 2.94 15.00
C ILE A 25 19.41 1.70 15.84
N HIS A 26 19.96 1.92 17.02
CA HIS A 26 20.22 0.85 17.99
C HIS A 26 18.93 0.56 18.75
N LEU A 27 17.87 0.17 18.04
CA LEU A 27 16.69 -0.43 18.65
C LEU A 27 17.02 -1.89 18.90
N SER A 28 16.64 -2.42 20.06
CA SER A 28 16.69 -3.86 20.28
C SER A 28 15.78 -4.57 19.28
N HIS A 29 16.15 -5.78 18.88
CA HIS A 29 15.32 -6.61 18.00
C HIS A 29 13.91 -6.81 18.57
N GLU A 30 13.80 -6.93 19.89
CA GLU A 30 12.52 -6.98 20.62
C GLU A 30 11.68 -5.72 20.41
N THR A 31 12.27 -4.54 20.53
CA THR A 31 11.56 -3.26 20.31
C THR A 31 11.06 -3.16 18.87
N VAL A 32 11.90 -3.54 17.89
CA VAL A 32 11.53 -3.53 16.47
C VAL A 32 10.34 -4.45 16.20
N SER A 33 10.38 -5.67 16.76
CA SER A 33 9.30 -6.65 16.63
C SER A 33 8.00 -6.14 17.23
N LEU A 34 8.05 -5.51 18.41
CA LEU A 34 6.88 -4.90 19.06
C LEU A 34 6.28 -3.76 18.22
N VAL A 35 7.12 -2.91 17.64
CA VAL A 35 6.67 -1.82 16.76
C VAL A 35 5.95 -2.39 15.53
N ILE A 36 6.49 -3.43 14.90
CA ILE A 36 5.86 -4.08 13.74
C ILE A 36 4.51 -4.70 14.11
N ALA A 37 4.45 -5.41 15.25
CA ALA A 37 3.21 -6.02 15.73
C ALA A 37 2.13 -4.96 15.99
N ARG A 38 2.49 -3.87 16.66
CA ARG A 38 1.57 -2.77 16.96
C ARG A 38 1.11 -2.05 15.69
N MET A 39 2.02 -1.83 14.74
CA MET A 39 1.71 -1.24 13.44
C MET A 39 0.68 -2.08 12.67
N ASN A 40 0.86 -3.41 12.63
CA ASN A 40 -0.10 -4.30 11.97
C ASN A 40 -1.44 -4.33 12.70
N SER A 41 -1.43 -4.31 14.05
CA SER A 41 -2.65 -4.26 14.85
C SER A 41 -3.48 -3.01 14.55
N ILE A 42 -2.82 -1.84 14.41
CA ILE A 42 -3.49 -0.59 14.00
C ILE A 42 -4.14 -0.77 12.61
N MET A 43 -3.43 -1.38 11.65
CA MET A 43 -4.00 -1.63 10.33
C MET A 43 -5.22 -2.55 10.38
N GLU A 44 -5.18 -3.61 11.17
CA GLU A 44 -6.26 -4.59 11.24
C GLU A 44 -7.50 -4.06 11.99
N LEU A 45 -7.29 -3.39 13.11
CA LEU A 45 -8.37 -2.97 14.02
C LEU A 45 -8.98 -1.61 13.63
N GLU A 46 -8.13 -0.63 13.31
CA GLU A 46 -8.57 0.76 13.08
C GLU A 46 -8.70 1.08 11.59
N GLN A 47 -8.07 0.28 10.73
CA GLN A 47 -8.10 0.42 9.26
C GLN A 47 -7.82 1.84 8.74
N PRO A 48 -6.83 2.58 9.28
CA PRO A 48 -6.61 3.97 8.89
C PRO A 48 -6.15 4.12 7.43
N TYR A 49 -5.71 3.03 6.80
CA TYR A 49 -5.41 2.98 5.38
C TYR A 49 -6.61 3.35 4.49
N LEU A 50 -7.85 3.24 4.97
CA LEU A 50 -9.05 3.67 4.24
C LEU A 50 -9.17 5.20 4.15
N HIS A 51 -8.47 5.95 5.00
CA HIS A 51 -8.48 7.40 4.95
C HIS A 51 -7.51 7.94 3.91
N VAL A 52 -8.04 8.78 3.01
CA VAL A 52 -7.22 9.52 2.05
C VAL A 52 -6.31 10.48 2.81
N GLY A 53 -5.02 10.47 2.47
CA GLY A 53 -4.02 11.32 3.13
C GLY A 53 -3.36 10.71 4.36
N TYR A 54 -3.76 9.51 4.80
CA TYR A 54 -3.05 8.79 5.86
C TYR A 54 -1.58 8.59 5.48
N SER A 55 -0.69 9.08 6.33
CA SER A 55 0.73 9.25 6.05
C SER A 55 1.59 8.54 7.08
N ILE A 56 2.87 8.37 6.76
CA ILE A 56 3.85 7.80 7.69
C ILE A 56 3.97 8.62 8.98
N LYS A 57 3.70 9.93 8.90
CA LYS A 57 3.70 10.80 10.08
C LYS A 57 2.57 10.40 11.03
N ASN A 58 1.36 10.17 10.50
CA ASN A 58 0.21 9.77 11.32
C ASN A 58 0.50 8.46 12.07
N LEU A 59 0.97 7.44 11.36
CA LEU A 59 1.32 6.16 11.96
C LEU A 59 2.46 6.29 12.99
N ALA A 60 3.45 7.11 12.70
CA ALA A 60 4.56 7.35 13.62
C ALA A 60 4.09 8.04 14.91
N ASP A 61 3.17 9.01 14.80
CA ASP A 61 2.56 9.70 15.93
C ASP A 61 1.73 8.72 16.79
N GLU A 62 0.93 7.85 16.17
CA GLU A 62 0.14 6.78 16.83
C GLU A 62 1.04 5.78 17.58
N LEU A 63 2.16 5.40 16.95
CA LEU A 63 3.17 4.51 17.52
C LEU A 63 4.06 5.22 18.57
N LYS A 64 4.00 6.55 18.66
CA LYS A 64 4.87 7.40 19.49
C LYS A 64 6.36 7.23 19.18
N ILE A 65 6.71 7.12 17.90
CA ILE A 65 8.10 7.03 17.42
C ILE A 65 8.36 8.07 16.34
N PRO A 66 9.62 8.48 16.10
CA PRO A 66 9.93 9.36 14.98
C PRO A 66 9.67 8.70 13.61
N SER A 67 9.12 9.44 12.65
CA SER A 67 8.80 8.90 11.31
C SER A 67 10.02 8.37 10.54
N TYR A 68 11.22 8.89 10.81
CA TYR A 68 12.45 8.38 10.21
C TYR A 68 12.80 6.98 10.73
N GLN A 69 12.49 6.68 12.00
CA GLN A 69 12.68 5.34 12.56
C GLN A 69 11.69 4.35 11.96
N LEU A 70 10.42 4.73 11.86
CA LEU A 70 9.41 3.92 11.20
C LEU A 70 9.77 3.64 9.73
N SER A 71 10.28 4.65 9.02
CA SER A 71 10.78 4.48 7.66
C SER A 71 11.91 3.46 7.59
N ALA A 72 12.86 3.52 8.53
CA ALA A 72 13.99 2.61 8.57
C ALA A 72 13.54 1.17 8.89
N ILE A 73 12.63 0.98 9.85
CA ILE A 73 12.05 -0.32 10.19
C ILE A 73 11.35 -0.93 8.97
N LEU A 74 10.46 -0.18 8.31
CA LEU A 74 9.75 -0.65 7.11
C LEU A 74 10.71 -1.09 6.00
N ASN A 75 11.76 -0.30 5.74
CA ASN A 75 12.70 -0.62 4.66
C ASN A 75 13.64 -1.78 5.02
N ARG A 76 14.13 -1.85 6.26
CA ARG A 76 15.11 -2.87 6.69
C ARG A 76 14.45 -4.22 6.97
N GLU A 77 13.36 -4.21 7.73
CA GLU A 77 12.73 -5.44 8.22
C GLU A 77 11.71 -6.00 7.22
N LEU A 78 10.95 -5.12 6.56
CA LEU A 78 9.86 -5.53 5.67
C LEU A 78 10.18 -5.34 4.20
N SER A 79 11.36 -4.79 3.86
CA SER A 79 11.75 -4.45 2.47
C SER A 79 10.68 -3.62 1.74
N LYS A 80 9.98 -2.74 2.46
CA LYS A 80 8.87 -1.92 1.95
C LYS A 80 9.08 -0.45 2.31
N ASN A 81 8.66 0.44 1.42
CA ASN A 81 8.37 1.82 1.82
C ASN A 81 6.92 1.91 2.34
N PHE A 82 6.59 3.00 3.04
CA PHE A 82 5.26 3.21 3.62
C PHE A 82 4.13 3.13 2.59
N ASN A 83 4.31 3.68 1.39
CA ASN A 83 3.30 3.62 0.34
C ASN A 83 2.99 2.17 -0.07
N ASN A 84 4.02 1.32 -0.20
CA ASN A 84 3.82 -0.10 -0.50
C ASN A 84 3.13 -0.82 0.66
N TYR A 85 3.52 -0.50 1.90
CA TYR A 85 2.90 -1.07 3.09
C TYR A 85 1.39 -0.79 3.11
N ILE A 86 0.98 0.47 3.06
CA ILE A 86 -0.43 0.87 3.06
C ILE A 86 -1.19 0.35 1.84
N ASN A 87 -0.61 0.47 0.64
CA ASN A 87 -1.29 0.04 -0.58
C ASN A 87 -1.54 -1.47 -0.61
N GLN A 88 -0.76 -2.28 0.10
CA GLN A 88 -1.05 -3.71 0.23
C GLN A 88 -2.39 -3.92 0.95
N PHE A 89 -2.63 -3.26 2.08
CA PHE A 89 -3.92 -3.32 2.78
C PHE A 89 -5.07 -2.80 1.92
N ARG A 90 -4.90 -1.66 1.26
CA ARG A 90 -5.92 -1.08 0.36
C ARG A 90 -6.30 -2.02 -0.79
N VAL A 91 -5.32 -2.70 -1.39
CA VAL A 91 -5.57 -3.66 -2.48
C VAL A 91 -6.27 -4.92 -1.95
N THR A 92 -5.91 -5.39 -0.76
CA THR A 92 -6.61 -6.50 -0.10
C THR A 92 -8.06 -6.14 0.16
N TYR A 93 -8.31 -4.96 0.75
CA TYR A 93 -9.66 -4.47 1.03
C TYR A 93 -10.50 -4.31 -0.25
N PHE A 94 -9.93 -3.82 -1.34
CA PHE A 94 -10.64 -3.78 -2.63
C PHE A 94 -11.14 -5.17 -3.06
N LYS A 95 -10.31 -6.21 -2.91
CA LYS A 95 -10.72 -7.58 -3.25
C LYS A 95 -11.86 -8.06 -2.36
N GLU A 96 -11.87 -7.68 -1.09
CA GLU A 96 -12.97 -7.99 -0.16
C GLU A 96 -14.26 -7.28 -0.55
N LEU A 97 -14.21 -5.99 -0.89
CA LEU A 97 -15.38 -5.25 -1.40
C LEU A 97 -15.98 -5.92 -2.64
N VAL A 98 -15.13 -6.35 -3.59
CA VAL A 98 -15.57 -7.05 -4.79
C VAL A 98 -16.23 -8.39 -4.43
N LYS A 99 -15.63 -9.15 -3.50
CA LYS A 99 -16.20 -10.42 -3.02
C LYS A 99 -17.54 -10.25 -2.30
N ASN A 100 -17.69 -9.17 -1.56
CA ASN A 100 -18.92 -8.84 -0.83
C ASN A 100 -20.01 -8.22 -1.73
N GLY A 101 -19.84 -8.21 -3.05
CA GLY A 101 -20.85 -7.78 -4.00
C GLY A 101 -20.97 -6.26 -4.19
N MET A 102 -20.11 -5.45 -3.56
CA MET A 102 -20.12 -3.98 -3.71
C MET A 102 -19.81 -3.53 -5.14
N ALA A 103 -19.15 -4.41 -5.91
CA ALA A 103 -18.92 -4.27 -7.35
C ALA A 103 -20.19 -4.03 -8.18
N ASN A 104 -21.37 -4.47 -7.70
CA ASN A 104 -22.63 -4.30 -8.42
C ASN A 104 -23.20 -2.88 -8.29
N ASN A 105 -22.82 -2.16 -7.23
CA ASN A 105 -23.40 -0.87 -6.86
C ASN A 105 -22.47 0.31 -7.17
N LEU A 106 -21.16 0.07 -7.28
CA LEU A 106 -20.16 1.11 -7.45
C LEU A 106 -19.28 0.85 -8.67
N ASN A 107 -19.03 1.91 -9.44
CA ASN A 107 -18.03 1.87 -10.49
C ASN A 107 -16.61 1.86 -9.89
N LEU A 108 -15.60 1.61 -10.75
CA LEU A 108 -14.21 1.49 -10.32
C LEU A 108 -13.67 2.71 -9.56
N LYS A 109 -14.18 3.92 -9.86
CA LYS A 109 -13.80 5.14 -9.15
C LYS A 109 -14.30 5.09 -7.71
N GLY A 110 -15.59 4.83 -7.52
CA GLY A 110 -16.20 4.74 -6.19
C GLY A 110 -15.55 3.66 -5.31
N LEU A 111 -15.26 2.48 -5.88
CA LEU A 111 -14.52 1.43 -5.17
C LEU A 111 -13.12 1.88 -4.76
N SER A 112 -12.39 2.59 -5.64
CA SER A 112 -11.04 3.07 -5.33
C SER A 112 -11.04 4.13 -4.22
N GLU A 113 -12.07 4.99 -4.18
CA GLU A 113 -12.25 6.00 -3.13
C GLU A 113 -12.54 5.35 -1.78
N GLN A 114 -13.40 4.32 -1.74
CA GLN A 114 -13.65 3.54 -0.52
C GLN A 114 -12.41 2.82 0.01
N CYS A 115 -11.45 2.49 -0.86
CA CYS A 115 -10.19 1.89 -0.46
C CYS A 115 -9.12 2.93 -0.04
N GLY A 116 -9.47 4.21 0.08
CA GLY A 116 -8.55 5.27 0.52
C GLY A 116 -7.57 5.76 -0.54
N PHE A 117 -7.80 5.46 -1.83
CA PHE A 117 -6.98 6.02 -2.90
C PHE A 117 -7.40 7.45 -3.25
N ASN A 118 -6.42 8.34 -3.39
CA ASN A 118 -6.67 9.72 -3.80
C ASN A 118 -7.02 9.86 -5.29
N ASN A 119 -6.56 8.92 -6.13
CA ASN A 119 -6.86 8.93 -7.56
C ASN A 119 -6.74 7.55 -8.21
N ARG A 120 -7.36 7.41 -9.39
CA ARG A 120 -7.43 6.16 -10.17
C ARG A 120 -6.06 5.67 -10.65
N ASN A 121 -5.12 6.57 -10.97
CA ASN A 121 -3.81 6.18 -11.49
C ASN A 121 -2.98 5.50 -10.40
N SER A 122 -2.93 6.10 -9.20
CA SER A 122 -2.28 5.51 -8.02
C SER A 122 -2.90 4.17 -7.65
N PHE A 123 -4.23 4.07 -7.66
CA PHE A 123 -4.94 2.81 -7.45
C PHE A 123 -4.54 1.74 -8.47
N THR A 124 -4.63 2.06 -9.76
CA THR A 124 -4.34 1.11 -10.85
C THR A 124 -2.89 0.62 -10.78
N ALA A 125 -1.94 1.52 -10.53
CA ALA A 125 -0.53 1.18 -10.41
C ALA A 125 -0.26 0.28 -9.20
N ALA A 126 -0.84 0.60 -8.03
CA ALA A 126 -0.73 -0.20 -6.83
C ALA A 126 -1.34 -1.60 -7.03
N PHE A 127 -2.56 -1.66 -7.56
CA PHE A 127 -3.25 -2.92 -7.80
C PHE A 127 -2.47 -3.82 -8.76
N LYS A 128 -2.01 -3.28 -9.90
CA LYS A 128 -1.18 -4.04 -10.84
C LYS A 128 0.12 -4.52 -10.21
N LYS A 129 0.76 -3.69 -9.37
CA LYS A 129 1.98 -4.07 -8.66
C LYS A 129 1.78 -5.27 -7.73
N PHE A 130 0.67 -5.31 -6.98
CA PHE A 130 0.43 -6.36 -5.98
C PHE A 130 -0.32 -7.58 -6.53
N THR A 131 -0.98 -7.47 -7.68
CA THR A 131 -1.82 -8.54 -8.23
C THR A 131 -1.38 -9.05 -9.60
N GLY A 132 -0.55 -8.29 -10.33
CA GLY A 132 -0.13 -8.59 -11.69
C GLY A 132 -1.09 -8.13 -12.79
N GLU A 133 -2.34 -7.79 -12.45
CA GLU A 133 -3.38 -7.40 -13.43
C GLU A 133 -4.00 -6.03 -13.12
N LYS A 134 -4.75 -5.45 -14.06
CA LYS A 134 -5.46 -4.18 -13.79
C LYS A 134 -6.73 -4.43 -12.95
N PRO A 135 -7.15 -3.46 -12.13
CA PRO A 135 -8.41 -3.56 -11.38
C PRO A 135 -9.64 -3.88 -12.24
N SER A 136 -9.74 -3.30 -13.44
CA SER A 136 -10.84 -3.54 -14.37
C SER A 136 -10.83 -4.96 -14.93
N GLU A 137 -9.64 -5.52 -15.17
CA GLU A 137 -9.47 -6.90 -15.66
C GLU A 137 -9.86 -7.88 -14.56
N TYR A 138 -9.41 -7.64 -13.33
CA TYR A 138 -9.81 -8.38 -12.13
C TYR A 138 -11.33 -8.37 -11.94
N LEU A 139 -11.95 -7.18 -12.01
CA LEU A 139 -13.39 -7.02 -11.81
C LEU A 139 -14.19 -7.77 -12.88
N ARG A 140 -13.81 -7.63 -14.16
CA ARG A 140 -14.46 -8.35 -15.26
C ARG A 140 -14.36 -9.86 -15.06
N ARG A 141 -13.17 -10.36 -14.71
CA ARG A 141 -12.94 -11.79 -14.45
C ARG A 141 -13.77 -12.28 -13.26
N TYR A 142 -13.83 -11.50 -12.19
CA TYR A 142 -14.63 -11.83 -11.02
C TYR A 142 -16.12 -11.90 -11.35
N LEU A 143 -16.66 -10.89 -12.04
CA LEU A 143 -18.08 -10.84 -12.42
C LEU A 143 -18.46 -11.94 -13.42
N CYS A 144 -17.63 -12.22 -14.42
CA CYS A 144 -17.87 -13.28 -15.40
C CYS A 144 -17.97 -14.66 -14.71
N ASN A 145 -17.05 -14.96 -13.79
CA ASN A 145 -17.04 -16.22 -13.07
C ASN A 145 -18.21 -16.40 -12.09
N HIS A 146 -18.91 -15.33 -11.70
CA HIS A 146 -20.04 -15.36 -10.77
C HIS A 146 -21.39 -15.04 -11.45
N GLN A 147 -21.40 -14.79 -12.75
CA GLN A 147 -22.64 -14.73 -13.55
C GLN A 147 -23.12 -16.12 -13.97
N THR A 148 -22.22 -17.10 -14.09
CA THR A 148 -22.56 -18.50 -14.41
C THR A 148 -23.42 -19.17 -13.34
N SER A 149 -23.24 -18.85 -12.05
CA SER A 149 -24.02 -19.45 -10.97
C SER A 149 -25.45 -18.90 -10.79
N LYS A 150 -25.81 -17.82 -11.50
CA LYS A 150 -27.19 -17.30 -11.51
C LYS A 150 -28.07 -17.90 -12.60
N ILE A 151 -27.48 -18.52 -13.63
CA ILE A 151 -28.22 -19.14 -14.74
C ILE A 151 -28.68 -20.56 -14.36
N ASP A 152 -28.00 -21.22 -13.41
CA ASP A 152 -28.34 -22.58 -12.94
C ASP A 152 -29.57 -22.64 -12.00
N PHE A 153 -30.24 -21.51 -11.74
CA PHE A 153 -31.46 -21.45 -10.92
C PHE A 153 -32.73 -21.06 -11.71
N ILE A 154 -32.68 -21.04 -13.05
CA ILE A 154 -33.85 -20.76 -13.92
C ILE A 154 -34.01 -21.86 -15.00
N ASN A 155 -33.92 -23.13 -14.62
CA ASN A 155 -34.46 -24.25 -15.41
C ASN A 155 -35.07 -25.29 -14.50
#